data_AF-A0A971PHY2-F1
#
_entry.id   AF-A0A971PHY2-F1
#
_cell.length_a   1.000
_cell.length_b   1.000
_cell.length_c   1.000
_cell.angle_alpha   90.00
_cell.angle_beta   90.00
_cell.angle_gamma   90.00
#
_symmetry.space_group_name_H-M   'P 1'
#
loop_
_entity.id
_entity.type
_entity.pdbx_description
1 polymer ?
#
loop_
_entity_poly.entity_id
_entity_poly.type
_entity_poly.pdbx_seq_one_letter_code
_entity_poly.pdbx_strand_id
1 'polypeptide(L)'
;MTVRHRICVTAVLLCAACVCAAAECRGEERKPLCINPSPLVAGRRFQFDVALRAPVSVPFDVYCFAKTTYGNFSLSFDGYVGYIGNGWQPVYRAVWGREFPYSARVRPNVVIPADMRHNYITFYLFLAQYDAWIPATFLEELGPHTANIIFFDSVKLRVK
;
A
#
# COMPACT_ATOMS: atom_id res chain seq x y z
N MET A 1 44.10 -24.84 -6.12
CA MET A 1 42.92 -24.98 -5.24
C MET A 1 42.57 -23.62 -4.66
N THR A 2 41.50 -23.00 -5.15
CA THR A 2 40.81 -21.90 -4.44
C THR A 2 39.38 -21.84 -4.99
N VAL A 3 38.45 -21.84 -4.06
CA VAL A 3 37.06 -22.30 -4.20
C VAL A 3 36.18 -21.21 -4.81
N ARG A 4 35.45 -21.56 -5.88
CA ARG A 4 34.36 -20.76 -6.43
C ARG A 4 33.16 -20.85 -5.48
N HIS A 5 32.90 -19.82 -4.68
CA HIS A 5 31.64 -19.69 -3.96
C HIS A 5 30.56 -19.11 -4.88
N ARG A 6 29.85 -20.02 -5.54
CA ARG A 6 28.46 -19.80 -5.97
C ARG A 6 27.58 -19.87 -4.73
N ILE A 7 26.92 -18.77 -4.38
CA ILE A 7 25.82 -18.73 -3.39
C ILE A 7 24.69 -17.98 -4.11
N CYS A 8 23.82 -18.73 -4.78
CA CYS A 8 22.42 -18.97 -4.38
C CYS A 8 21.57 -17.69 -4.30
N VAL A 9 21.12 -17.18 -5.46
CA VAL A 9 19.96 -16.28 -5.56
C VAL A 9 18.86 -17.05 -6.30
N THR A 10 18.25 -18.01 -5.60
CA THR A 10 17.07 -18.73 -6.08
C THR A 10 16.31 -19.23 -4.87
N ALA A 11 15.43 -18.40 -4.30
CA ALA A 11 14.34 -18.83 -3.42
C ALA A 11 13.43 -17.66 -3.05
N VAL A 12 12.64 -17.13 -4.00
CA VAL A 12 11.32 -16.54 -3.68
C VAL A 12 10.38 -16.90 -4.83
N LEU A 13 9.89 -18.13 -4.82
CA LEU A 13 8.79 -18.57 -5.67
C LEU A 13 7.96 -19.56 -4.86
N LEU A 14 6.65 -19.39 -4.97
CA LEU A 14 5.57 -20.26 -4.49
C LEU A 14 5.11 -20.07 -3.03
N CYS A 15 4.20 -19.11 -2.86
CA CYS A 15 2.95 -19.43 -2.17
C CYS A 15 1.80 -19.15 -3.14
N ALA A 16 1.24 -20.24 -3.68
CA ALA A 16 0.07 -20.25 -4.52
C ALA A 16 -1.23 -20.15 -3.70
N ALA A 17 -2.28 -19.72 -4.41
CA ALA A 17 -3.70 -19.98 -4.16
C ALA A 17 -4.46 -19.07 -3.17
N CYS A 18 -5.15 -18.08 -3.75
CA CYS A 18 -6.62 -18.11 -3.79
C CYS A 18 -7.14 -17.17 -4.88
N VAL A 19 -7.40 -17.76 -6.05
CA VAL A 19 -8.30 -17.16 -7.05
C VAL A 19 -9.72 -17.35 -6.51
N CYS A 20 -10.17 -16.42 -5.66
CA CYS A 20 -11.58 -16.31 -5.29
C CYS A 20 -12.12 -15.06 -5.96
N ALA A 21 -13.01 -15.28 -6.92
CA ALA A 21 -13.93 -14.34 -7.55
C ALA A 21 -13.84 -12.92 -6.98
N ALA A 22 -13.01 -12.09 -7.61
CA ALA A 22 -13.14 -10.65 -7.45
C ALA A 22 -14.53 -10.31 -7.97
N ALA A 23 -15.43 -9.94 -7.04
CA ALA A 23 -16.68 -9.30 -7.37
C ALA A 23 -16.39 -8.27 -8.46
N GLU A 24 -16.97 -8.50 -9.63
CA GLU A 24 -16.82 -7.60 -10.76
C GLU A 24 -17.33 -6.24 -10.31
N CYS A 25 -16.43 -5.31 -9.99
CA CYS A 25 -16.74 -3.89 -9.99
C CYS A 25 -17.13 -3.54 -11.44
N ARG A 26 -18.43 -3.65 -11.74
CA ARG A 26 -19.06 -3.14 -12.96
C ARG A 26 -19.39 -1.67 -12.72
N GLY A 27 -18.94 -0.79 -13.60
CA GLY A 27 -19.60 0.52 -13.80
C GLY A 27 -18.80 1.79 -13.53
N GLU A 28 -17.58 1.73 -12.99
CA GLU A 28 -16.69 2.91 -12.90
C GLU A 28 -15.36 2.57 -13.56
N GLU A 29 -14.80 3.53 -14.30
CA GLU A 29 -13.45 3.46 -14.85
C GLU A 29 -12.50 3.02 -13.73
N ARG A 30 -12.03 1.77 -13.81
CA ARG A 30 -11.30 1.15 -12.72
C ARG A 30 -9.97 1.88 -12.56
N LYS A 31 -9.82 2.64 -11.46
CA LYS A 31 -8.57 3.35 -11.14
C LYS A 31 -7.34 2.44 -11.35
N PRO A 32 -6.24 2.97 -11.92
CA PRO A 32 -5.04 2.19 -12.23
C PRO A 32 -4.38 1.61 -10.98
N LEU A 33 -4.53 2.28 -9.84
CA LEU A 33 -4.15 1.83 -8.51
C LEU A 33 -5.37 2.00 -7.60
N CYS A 34 -5.63 1.04 -6.71
CA CYS A 34 -6.68 1.21 -5.72
C CYS A 34 -6.36 0.60 -4.36
N ILE A 35 -6.83 1.25 -3.30
CA ILE A 35 -6.88 0.73 -1.93
C ILE A 35 -8.34 0.69 -1.45
N ASN A 36 -8.81 -0.47 -1.00
CA ASN A 36 -10.18 -0.68 -0.54
C ASN A 36 -10.17 -1.25 0.88
N PRO A 37 -10.16 -0.40 1.91
CA PRO A 37 -10.27 -0.86 3.29
C PRO A 37 -11.67 -1.40 3.60
N SER A 38 -11.73 -2.46 4.38
CA SER A 38 -12.97 -2.95 5.00
C SER A 38 -13.55 -1.91 5.97
N PRO A 39 -14.84 -2.02 6.34
CA PRO A 39 -15.42 -1.16 7.37
C PRO A 39 -14.60 -1.17 8.66
N LEU A 40 -14.32 0.02 9.19
CA LEU A 40 -13.52 0.20 10.39
C LEU A 40 -14.40 0.16 11.63
N VAL A 41 -14.01 -0.64 12.62
CA VAL A 41 -14.72 -0.78 13.90
C VAL A 41 -13.71 -0.67 15.03
N ALA A 42 -13.98 0.22 15.98
CA ALA A 42 -13.13 0.39 17.16
C ALA A 42 -13.04 -0.93 17.97
N GLY A 43 -11.84 -1.24 18.48
CA GLY A 43 -11.55 -2.49 19.18
C GLY A 43 -11.40 -3.73 18.27
N ARG A 44 -11.44 -3.57 16.94
CA ARG A 44 -11.28 -4.69 16.00
C ARG A 44 -10.09 -4.47 15.06
N ARG A 45 -9.58 -5.58 14.53
CA ARG A 45 -8.67 -5.57 13.37
C ARG A 45 -9.48 -5.24 12.11
N PHE A 46 -8.79 -4.71 11.11
CA PHE A 46 -9.35 -4.47 9.79
C PHE A 46 -8.54 -5.22 8.72
N GLN A 47 -9.06 -5.25 7.50
CA GLN A 47 -8.34 -5.69 6.32
C GLN A 47 -8.52 -4.66 5.20
N PHE A 48 -7.64 -4.69 4.20
CA PHE A 48 -7.79 -3.87 3.01
C PHE A 48 -7.32 -4.63 1.78
N ASP A 49 -7.96 -4.38 0.65
CA ASP A 49 -7.57 -4.92 -0.64
C ASP A 49 -6.79 -3.84 -1.42
N VAL A 50 -5.64 -4.20 -1.99
CA VAL A 50 -4.88 -3.36 -2.91
C VAL A 50 -4.90 -3.97 -4.31
N ALA A 51 -4.96 -3.15 -5.34
CA ALA A 51 -4.79 -3.62 -6.71
C ALA A 51 -4.03 -2.63 -7.59
N LEU A 52 -3.20 -3.18 -8.48
CA LEU A 52 -2.57 -2.49 -9.60
C LEU A 52 -3.20 -3.04 -10.89
N ARG A 53 -3.91 -2.17 -11.61
CA ARG A 53 -4.74 -2.49 -12.78
C ARG A 53 -4.19 -1.91 -14.08
N ALA A 54 -3.10 -1.16 -14.01
CA ALA A 54 -2.37 -0.63 -15.16
C ALA A 54 -0.87 -1.04 -15.07
N PRO A 55 -0.19 -1.21 -16.21
CA PRO A 55 1.23 -1.55 -16.22
C PRO A 55 2.07 -0.39 -15.66
N VAL A 56 3.21 -0.72 -15.05
CA VAL A 56 4.27 0.24 -14.73
C VAL A 56 5.55 -0.23 -15.37
N SER A 57 6.05 0.52 -16.36
CA SER A 57 7.20 0.12 -17.20
C SER A 57 8.57 0.52 -16.62
N VAL A 58 8.59 1.36 -15.58
CA VAL A 58 9.81 1.85 -14.93
C VAL A 58 9.91 1.31 -13.50
N PRO A 59 11.12 1.23 -12.90
CA PRO A 59 11.25 0.93 -11.49
C PRO A 59 10.52 1.97 -10.61
N PHE A 60 9.87 1.50 -9.55
CA PHE A 60 9.07 2.36 -8.68
C PHE A 60 9.19 1.98 -7.19
N ASP A 61 8.89 2.95 -6.34
CA ASP A 61 8.74 2.79 -4.90
C ASP A 61 7.25 2.76 -4.54
N VAL A 62 6.87 1.90 -3.58
CA VAL A 62 5.49 1.75 -3.11
C VAL A 62 5.34 2.43 -1.76
N TYR A 63 4.35 3.32 -1.65
CA TYR A 63 4.01 4.02 -0.42
C TYR A 63 2.58 3.65 -0.03
N CYS A 64 2.39 3.17 1.21
CA CYS A 64 1.08 2.80 1.72
C CYS A 64 0.96 3.23 3.18
N PHE A 65 0.03 4.14 3.46
CA PHE A 65 -0.08 4.82 4.74
C PHE A 65 -1.50 4.84 5.28
N ALA A 66 -1.62 4.87 6.61
CA ALA A 66 -2.82 5.29 7.32
C ALA A 66 -2.50 6.54 8.16
N LYS A 67 -3.23 7.61 7.90
CA LYS A 67 -3.27 8.78 8.77
C LYS A 67 -4.45 8.66 9.74
N THR A 68 -4.15 8.82 11.02
CA THR A 68 -5.11 8.79 12.12
C THR A 68 -4.96 10.03 12.99
N THR A 69 -5.78 10.16 14.03
CA THR A 69 -5.62 11.19 15.06
C THR A 69 -4.35 11.03 15.91
N TYR A 70 -3.75 9.84 15.95
CA TYR A 70 -2.48 9.59 16.66
C TYR A 70 -1.23 9.80 15.80
N GLY A 71 -1.41 10.12 14.52
CA GLY A 71 -0.30 10.30 13.58
C GLY A 71 -0.39 9.38 12.36
N ASN A 72 0.75 9.25 11.68
CA ASN A 72 0.87 8.55 10.41
C ASN A 72 1.54 7.18 10.63
N PHE A 73 1.02 6.17 9.93
CA PHE A 73 1.48 4.80 10.04
C PHE A 73 1.74 4.20 8.66
N SER A 74 2.83 3.44 8.49
CA SER A 74 3.08 2.61 7.31
C SER A 74 2.25 1.35 7.38
N LEU A 75 1.77 0.90 6.23
CA LEU A 75 1.04 -0.36 6.07
C LEU A 75 1.74 -1.21 5.02
N SER A 76 2.56 -2.16 5.46
CA SER A 76 3.19 -3.13 4.56
C SER A 76 2.19 -4.21 4.13
N PHE A 77 2.38 -4.79 2.95
CA PHE A 77 1.44 -5.78 2.39
C PHE A 77 1.53 -7.17 3.05
N ASP A 78 2.51 -7.38 3.91
CA ASP A 78 2.61 -8.53 4.83
C ASP A 78 1.81 -8.32 6.13
N GLY A 79 1.19 -7.15 6.31
CA GLY A 79 0.39 -6.80 7.48
C GLY A 79 1.19 -6.12 8.61
N TYR A 80 2.48 -5.84 8.42
CA TYR A 80 3.24 -5.02 9.35
C TYR A 80 2.73 -3.56 9.36
N VAL A 81 2.66 -2.97 10.55
CA VAL A 81 2.26 -1.57 10.76
C VAL A 81 3.36 -0.88 11.57
N GLY A 82 3.95 0.16 11.01
CA GLY A 82 5.00 0.95 11.65
C GLY A 82 4.55 2.39 11.89
N TYR A 83 4.95 2.99 13.01
CA TYR A 83 4.78 4.42 13.21
C TYR A 83 5.78 5.18 12.34
N ILE A 84 5.30 6.16 11.59
CA ILE A 84 6.12 7.03 10.77
C ILE A 84 6.13 8.38 11.48
N GLY A 85 7.24 8.70 12.13
CA GLY A 85 7.46 10.02 12.72
C GLY A 85 7.61 11.09 11.62
N ASN A 86 8.76 11.76 11.60
CA ASN A 86 9.01 12.84 10.64
C ASN A 86 9.65 12.27 9.36
N GLY A 87 8.81 11.85 8.41
CA GLY A 87 9.24 11.55 7.03
C GLY A 87 8.65 10.27 6.48
N TRP A 88 8.18 10.32 5.23
CA TRP A 88 7.55 9.16 4.58
C TRP A 88 8.59 8.28 3.91
N GLN A 89 8.66 7.03 4.33
CA GLN A 89 9.47 6.02 3.66
C GLN A 89 8.57 5.05 2.88
N PRO A 90 9.02 4.60 1.71
CA PRO A 90 8.31 3.57 0.96
C PRO A 90 8.30 2.25 1.73
N VAL A 91 7.18 1.52 1.66
CA VAL A 91 7.04 0.17 2.23
C VAL A 91 7.74 -0.89 1.36
N TYR A 92 7.90 -0.61 0.07
CA TYR A 92 8.71 -1.42 -0.85
C TYR A 92 9.54 -0.50 -1.74
N ARG A 93 10.84 -0.79 -1.87
CA ARG A 93 11.78 0.01 -2.69
C ARG A 93 12.23 -0.73 -3.94
N ALA A 94 12.53 0.03 -4.99
CA ALA A 94 13.12 -0.48 -6.23
C ALA A 94 12.33 -1.67 -6.82
N VAL A 95 11.00 -1.59 -6.77
CA VAL A 95 10.15 -2.60 -7.37
C VAL A 95 10.32 -2.48 -8.88
N TRP A 96 10.89 -3.53 -9.49
CA TRP A 96 11.01 -3.61 -10.94
C TRP A 96 9.65 -3.51 -11.60
N GLY A 97 9.62 -2.89 -12.79
CA GLY A 97 8.41 -2.68 -13.57
C GLY A 97 7.52 -3.92 -13.59
N ARG A 98 6.21 -3.72 -13.45
CA ARG A 98 5.26 -4.80 -13.20
C ARG A 98 4.22 -4.87 -14.30
N GLU A 99 4.13 -6.04 -14.92
CA GLU A 99 2.99 -6.41 -15.75
C GLU A 99 1.76 -6.65 -14.86
N PHE A 100 0.63 -6.07 -15.27
CA PHE A 100 -0.66 -6.16 -14.57
C PHE A 100 -1.41 -7.42 -15.02
N PRO A 101 -2.36 -7.96 -14.21
CA PRO A 101 -2.89 -7.42 -12.95
C PRO A 101 -2.18 -7.92 -11.69
N TYR A 102 -2.14 -7.08 -10.66
CA TYR A 102 -1.83 -7.49 -9.29
C TYR A 102 -2.96 -7.13 -8.33
N SER A 103 -3.28 -8.04 -7.42
CA SER A 103 -4.20 -7.78 -6.31
C SER A 103 -3.75 -8.54 -5.06
N ALA A 104 -3.86 -7.91 -3.89
CA ALA A 104 -3.59 -8.56 -2.62
C ALA A 104 -4.59 -8.11 -1.56
N ARG A 105 -4.98 -9.04 -0.68
CA ARG A 105 -5.72 -8.74 0.55
C ARG A 105 -4.75 -8.73 1.71
N VAL A 106 -4.65 -7.59 2.39
CA VAL A 106 -3.76 -7.39 3.53
C VAL A 106 -4.57 -7.40 4.81
N ARG A 107 -4.06 -8.09 5.83
CA ARG A 107 -4.65 -8.13 7.18
C ARG A 107 -3.65 -7.55 8.17
N PRO A 108 -3.69 -6.23 8.42
CA PRO A 108 -2.82 -5.60 9.40
C PRO A 108 -2.86 -6.27 10.77
N ASN A 109 -1.69 -6.48 11.37
CA ASN A 109 -1.56 -7.04 12.71
C ASN A 109 -1.74 -5.94 13.78
N VAL A 110 -2.76 -5.11 13.63
CA VAL A 110 -3.08 -4.02 14.57
C VAL A 110 -4.59 -3.99 14.83
N VAL A 111 -4.94 -3.71 16.08
CA VAL A 111 -6.32 -3.46 16.51
C VAL A 111 -6.55 -1.97 16.53
N ILE A 112 -7.68 -1.51 15.98
CA ILE A 112 -8.07 -0.10 16.05
C ILE A 112 -8.38 0.23 17.52
N PRO A 113 -7.75 1.24 18.13
CA PRO A 113 -8.02 1.61 19.51
C PRO A 113 -9.50 1.95 19.76
N ALA A 114 -10.00 1.69 20.97
CA ALA A 114 -11.42 1.86 21.31
C ALA A 114 -11.87 3.33 21.24
N ASP A 115 -10.98 4.24 21.61
CA ASP A 115 -11.13 5.70 21.59
C ASP A 115 -11.05 6.31 20.18
N MET A 116 -10.71 5.51 19.15
CA MET A 116 -10.89 5.93 17.75
C MET A 116 -12.34 5.90 17.28
N ARG A 117 -13.29 5.43 18.10
CA ARG A 117 -14.72 5.46 17.74
C ARG A 117 -15.13 6.88 17.31
N HIS A 118 -15.86 6.97 16.20
CA HIS A 118 -16.30 8.22 15.58
C HIS A 118 -15.21 9.11 14.95
N ASN A 119 -13.93 8.76 15.08
CA ASN A 119 -12.83 9.41 14.36
C ASN A 119 -12.73 8.89 12.91
N TYR A 120 -11.74 9.40 12.17
CA TYR A 120 -11.47 9.02 10.79
C TYR A 120 -10.08 8.42 10.63
N ILE A 121 -9.95 7.48 9.70
CA ILE A 121 -8.67 7.03 9.15
C ILE A 121 -8.67 7.36 7.67
N THR A 122 -7.63 8.06 7.21
CA THR A 122 -7.38 8.27 5.78
C THR A 122 -6.26 7.35 5.34
N PHE A 123 -6.56 6.48 4.38
CA PHE A 123 -5.59 5.60 3.74
C PHE A 123 -5.05 6.27 2.49
N TYR A 124 -3.75 6.15 2.28
CA TYR A 124 -3.05 6.63 1.08
C TYR A 124 -2.28 5.46 0.49
N LEU A 125 -2.40 5.26 -0.82
CA LEU A 125 -1.61 4.29 -1.57
C LEU A 125 -1.11 4.99 -2.84
N PHE A 126 0.20 5.05 -3.04
CA PHE A 126 0.75 5.61 -4.26
C PHE A 126 2.05 4.93 -4.68
N LEU A 127 2.32 4.99 -5.97
CA LEU A 127 3.57 4.57 -6.57
C LEU A 127 4.34 5.82 -6.98
N ALA A 128 5.61 5.90 -6.63
CA ALA A 128 6.50 6.97 -7.07
C ALA A 128 7.62 6.41 -7.92
N GLN A 129 8.18 7.23 -8.81
CA GLN A 129 9.40 6.86 -9.52
C GLN A 129 10.51 6.48 -8.52
N TYR A 130 11.25 5.41 -8.81
CA TYR A 130 12.29 4.91 -7.90
C TYR A 130 13.28 6.02 -7.52
N ASP A 131 13.48 6.17 -6.20
CA ASP A 131 14.40 7.14 -5.58
C ASP A 131 14.13 8.61 -5.93
N ALA A 132 12.95 8.91 -6.49
CA ALA A 132 12.56 10.27 -6.79
C ALA A 132 12.03 10.98 -5.54
N TRP A 133 12.40 12.26 -5.39
CA TRP A 133 11.88 13.10 -4.32
C TRP A 133 10.41 13.45 -4.55
N ILE A 134 9.58 13.32 -3.51
CA ILE A 134 8.15 13.69 -3.57
C ILE A 134 8.01 15.09 -2.95
N PRO A 135 7.62 16.12 -3.72
CA PRO A 135 7.58 17.50 -3.26
C PRO A 135 6.32 17.77 -2.43
N ALA A 136 6.24 17.18 -1.24
CA ALA A 136 5.16 17.43 -0.29
C ALA A 136 5.68 17.35 1.15
N THR A 137 5.08 18.17 2.00
CA THR A 137 5.34 18.21 3.44
C THR A 137 4.28 17.43 4.21
N PHE A 138 3.02 17.47 3.73
CA PHE A 138 1.88 16.78 4.34
C PHE A 138 1.24 15.77 3.38
N LEU A 139 0.71 14.66 3.93
CA LEU A 139 0.06 13.62 3.11
C LEU A 139 -1.16 14.17 2.36
N GLU A 140 -1.79 15.20 2.92
CA GLU A 140 -2.93 15.91 2.33
C GLU A 140 -2.60 16.64 1.03
N GLU A 141 -1.33 16.99 0.82
CA GLU A 141 -0.86 17.67 -0.40
C GLU A 141 -0.66 16.68 -1.56
N LEU A 142 -0.64 15.38 -1.25
CA LEU A 142 -0.46 14.34 -2.24
C LEU A 142 -1.73 14.14 -3.06
N GLY A 143 -1.55 13.98 -4.36
CA GLY A 143 -2.61 13.66 -5.29
C GLY A 143 -2.06 13.07 -6.59
N PRO A 144 -2.94 12.76 -7.55
CA PRO A 144 -2.54 12.16 -8.82
C PRO A 144 -1.65 13.09 -9.68
N HIS A 145 -1.57 14.38 -9.37
CA HIS A 145 -0.75 15.37 -10.09
C HIS A 145 0.51 15.79 -9.32
N THR A 146 0.78 15.24 -8.14
CA THR A 146 2.02 15.51 -7.42
C THR A 146 3.20 14.99 -8.24
N ALA A 147 4.25 15.79 -8.38
CA ALA A 147 5.40 15.39 -9.19
C ALA A 147 6.01 14.07 -8.70
N ASN A 148 6.49 13.26 -9.64
CA ASN A 148 7.10 11.94 -9.44
C ASN A 148 6.16 10.84 -8.93
N ILE A 149 4.88 11.15 -8.66
CA ILE A 149 3.86 10.12 -8.43
C ILE A 149 3.40 9.56 -9.78
N ILE A 150 3.47 8.24 -9.92
CA ILE A 150 3.01 7.49 -11.09
C ILE A 150 1.50 7.25 -10.99
N PHE A 151 1.06 6.66 -9.87
CA PHE A 151 -0.34 6.40 -9.57
C PHE A 151 -0.64 6.73 -8.11
N PHE A 152 -1.86 7.17 -7.84
CA PHE A 152 -2.31 7.58 -6.52
C PHE A 152 -3.74 7.13 -6.26
N ASP A 153 -4.01 6.69 -5.04
CA ASP A 153 -5.35 6.51 -4.51
C ASP A 153 -5.41 6.86 -3.02
N SER A 154 -6.56 7.34 -2.57
CA SER A 154 -6.81 7.61 -1.17
C SER A 154 -8.27 7.38 -0.80
N VAL A 155 -8.50 6.94 0.45
CA VAL A 155 -9.84 6.66 0.97
C VAL A 155 -9.91 7.10 2.42
N LYS A 156 -10.88 7.95 2.76
CA LYS A 156 -11.17 8.37 4.13
C LYS A 156 -12.40 7.66 4.66
N LEU A 157 -12.25 6.91 5.75
CA LEU A 157 -13.33 6.15 6.37
C LEU A 157 -13.54 6.59 7.83
N ARG A 158 -14.80 6.63 8.24
CA ARG A 158 -15.18 6.82 9.65
C ARG A 158 -15.08 5.49 10.39
N VAL A 159 -14.54 5.53 11.61
CA VAL A 159 -14.50 4.40 12.53
C VAL A 159 -15.84 4.30 13.27
N LYS A 160 -16.47 3.13 13.18
CA LYS A 160 -17.72 2.80 13.88
C LYS A 160 -17.48 2.33 15.32
#